data_AF-A0A9P8TV58-F1
#
_entry.id   AF-A0A9P8TV58-F1
#
_cell.length_a   1.000
_cell.length_b   1.000
_cell.length_c   1.000
_cell.angle_alpha   90.00
_cell.angle_beta   90.00
_cell.angle_gamma   90.00
#
_symmetry.space_group_name_H-M   'P 1'
#
loop_
_entity.id
_entity.type
_entity.pdbx_description
1 polymer ?
#
loop_
_entity_poly.entity_id
_entity_poly.type
_entity_poly.pdbx_seq_one_letter_code
_entity_poly.pdbx_strand_id
1 'polypeptide(L)'
;MAAPPIDLRALVATCGFAPEAGTKLANLLDAALDGSAGRPDAAAAAADGIDELCPRSEDAEGFLWSLWTLLVDVSKRIPLGDWRMNGLVEVVEKLKAKQGGSVEIWGSSSSLWADMPLLGPVMREAWDTTPEFDNNSPQQATTIAQWVSLNSFAARLLGSSVQSWTNFALWELRDALEEPPPTEQAKDMRLTTASEWIEHAGLQLEREGRKGTQLDEHDARALGPGSLLEGADSGFSKERWRFWGARLEELSAGASAETQERTRTALEVMLRLGLHHEAELVLQVGGLADGAVVLPAELLPVDALQHVDELLARAAQPRRRVVDVVLQRRDELLEERPVVRRRRRRVQRLQLALQQAEERRGVDGRGRGVRVVLRSLAAGGLVELVEQGEEGSHVDAAAGATGLGELDVVLDLTGEEP
;
A
#
# COMPACT_ATOMS: atom_id res chain seq x y z
N MET A 1 -4.20 -27.43 -6.43
CA MET A 1 -4.73 -28.46 -5.51
C MET A 1 -5.68 -27.75 -4.55
N ALA A 2 -6.85 -28.30 -4.26
CA ALA A 2 -7.71 -27.75 -3.22
C ALA A 2 -6.99 -27.91 -1.86
N ALA A 3 -6.97 -26.85 -1.06
CA ALA A 3 -6.38 -26.90 0.27
C ALA A 3 -7.21 -27.86 1.16
N PRO A 4 -6.58 -28.53 2.15
CA PRO A 4 -7.28 -29.48 3.00
C PRO A 4 -8.44 -28.81 3.76
N PRO A 5 -9.53 -29.53 4.02
CA PRO A 5 -10.64 -29.02 4.82
C PRO A 5 -10.17 -28.75 6.25
N ILE A 6 -10.69 -27.69 6.86
CA ILE A 6 -10.42 -27.34 8.26
C ILE A 6 -11.47 -28.06 9.10
N ASP A 7 -11.05 -28.90 10.04
CA ASP A 7 -11.98 -29.56 10.96
C ASP A 7 -12.43 -28.58 12.07
N LEU A 8 -13.36 -27.70 11.71
CA LEU A 8 -13.89 -26.68 12.61
C LEU A 8 -14.61 -27.30 13.82
N ARG A 9 -15.21 -28.48 13.66
CA ARG A 9 -15.87 -29.17 14.77
C ARG A 9 -14.86 -29.64 15.82
N ALA A 10 -13.72 -30.16 15.38
CA ALA A 10 -12.63 -30.53 16.28
C ALA A 10 -12.06 -29.29 17.00
N LEU A 11 -11.86 -28.18 16.31
CA LEU A 11 -11.36 -26.93 16.92
C LEU A 11 -12.35 -26.35 17.94
N VAL A 12 -13.64 -26.32 17.61
CA VAL A 12 -14.64 -25.79 18.54
C VAL A 12 -14.74 -26.65 19.80
N ALA A 13 -14.59 -27.97 19.67
CA ALA A 13 -14.59 -28.89 20.80
C ALA A 13 -13.44 -28.64 21.80
N THR A 14 -12.33 -28.02 21.36
CA THR A 14 -11.20 -27.68 22.25
C THR A 14 -11.38 -26.36 22.99
N CYS A 15 -12.32 -25.51 22.56
CA CYS A 15 -12.52 -24.16 23.11
C CYS A 15 -13.55 -24.08 24.25
N GLY A 16 -14.09 -25.21 24.71
CA GLY A 16 -14.92 -25.26 25.92
C GLY A 16 -16.33 -24.67 25.79
N PHE A 17 -16.85 -24.48 24.58
CA PHE A 17 -18.23 -24.01 24.38
C PHE A 17 -19.27 -25.04 24.83
N ALA A 18 -20.45 -24.56 25.22
CA ALA A 18 -21.63 -25.43 25.38
C ALA A 18 -21.90 -26.17 24.05
N PRO A 19 -22.30 -27.47 24.05
CA PRO A 19 -22.38 -28.29 22.83
C PRO A 19 -23.23 -27.68 21.71
N GLU A 20 -24.36 -27.07 22.05
CA GLU A 20 -25.24 -26.40 21.07
C GLU A 20 -24.60 -25.14 20.47
N ALA A 21 -24.00 -24.30 21.31
CA ALA A 21 -23.30 -23.09 20.87
C ALA A 21 -22.09 -23.46 19.99
N GLY A 22 -21.32 -24.47 20.41
CA GLY A 22 -20.20 -24.97 19.63
C GLY A 22 -20.63 -25.50 18.26
N THR A 23 -21.69 -26.31 18.20
CA THR A 23 -22.21 -26.81 16.91
C THR A 23 -22.64 -25.66 15.99
N LYS A 24 -23.29 -24.63 16.55
CA LYS A 24 -23.68 -23.43 15.78
C LYS A 24 -22.46 -22.66 15.29
N LEU A 25 -21.47 -22.39 16.14
CA LEU A 25 -20.23 -21.71 15.78
C LEU A 25 -19.47 -22.44 14.66
N ALA A 26 -19.33 -23.76 14.76
CA ALA A 26 -18.69 -24.56 13.73
C ALA A 26 -19.38 -24.37 12.37
N ASN A 27 -20.72 -24.44 12.33
CA ASN A 27 -21.48 -24.28 11.08
C ASN A 27 -21.42 -22.85 10.52
N LEU A 28 -21.42 -21.83 11.39
CA LEU A 28 -21.32 -20.42 10.96
C LEU A 28 -19.96 -20.14 10.31
N LEU A 29 -18.88 -20.60 10.96
CA LEU A 29 -17.53 -20.45 10.43
C LEU A 29 -17.33 -21.30 9.17
N ASP A 30 -17.85 -22.52 9.12
CA ASP A 30 -17.78 -23.39 7.94
C ASP A 30 -18.44 -22.69 6.75
N ALA A 31 -19.65 -22.14 6.94
CA ALA A 31 -20.35 -21.41 5.89
C ALA A 31 -19.63 -20.13 5.43
N ALA A 32 -18.99 -19.39 6.34
CA ALA A 32 -18.22 -18.21 6.00
C ALA A 32 -16.93 -18.55 5.24
N LEU A 33 -16.25 -19.63 5.64
CA LEU A 33 -15.00 -20.09 5.05
C LEU A 33 -15.20 -20.94 3.79
N ASP A 34 -16.37 -21.55 3.57
CA ASP A 34 -16.69 -22.26 2.33
C ASP A 34 -17.34 -21.37 1.26
N GLY A 35 -17.55 -20.09 1.59
CA GLY A 35 -18.07 -19.05 0.70
C GLY A 35 -17.15 -18.69 -0.47
N SER A 36 -16.79 -19.65 -1.33
CA SER A 36 -16.10 -19.36 -2.58
C SER A 36 -17.03 -18.54 -3.47
N ALA A 37 -16.63 -17.30 -3.78
CA ALA A 37 -17.09 -16.49 -4.91
C ALA A 37 -18.60 -16.32 -5.16
N GLY A 38 -19.51 -16.52 -4.18
CA GLY A 38 -20.96 -16.55 -4.49
C GLY A 38 -21.94 -16.16 -3.39
N ARG A 39 -21.52 -15.86 -2.16
CA ARG A 39 -22.40 -15.35 -1.10
C ARG A 39 -21.78 -14.11 -0.44
N PRO A 40 -22.05 -12.90 -0.96
CA PRO A 40 -21.49 -11.66 -0.42
C PRO A 40 -21.84 -11.41 1.06
N ASP A 41 -22.82 -12.12 1.61
CA ASP A 41 -23.30 -11.93 2.98
C ASP A 41 -22.88 -13.05 3.97
N ALA A 42 -22.02 -14.00 3.56
CA ALA A 42 -21.69 -15.15 4.42
C ALA A 42 -20.93 -14.73 5.71
N ALA A 43 -19.96 -13.82 5.59
CA ALA A 43 -19.24 -13.27 6.74
C ALA A 43 -20.17 -12.44 7.65
N ALA A 44 -21.11 -11.69 7.07
CA ALA A 44 -22.10 -10.93 7.83
C ALA A 44 -23.05 -11.85 8.60
N ALA A 45 -23.57 -12.91 7.96
CA ALA A 45 -24.41 -13.90 8.62
C ALA A 45 -23.68 -14.65 9.75
N ALA A 46 -22.39 -14.96 9.56
CA ALA A 46 -21.56 -15.53 10.61
C ALA A 46 -21.38 -14.56 11.78
N ALA A 47 -21.10 -13.28 11.51
CA ALA A 47 -20.98 -12.25 12.55
C ALA A 47 -22.31 -12.03 13.30
N ASP A 48 -23.45 -12.04 12.61
CA ASP A 48 -24.78 -11.96 13.22
C ASP A 48 -25.05 -13.16 14.13
N GLY A 49 -24.78 -14.38 13.65
CA GLY A 49 -24.95 -15.58 14.45
C GLY A 49 -24.01 -15.65 15.66
N ILE A 50 -22.77 -15.16 15.54
CA ILE A 50 -21.83 -15.06 16.66
C ILE A 50 -22.33 -14.03 17.69
N ASP A 51 -22.84 -12.89 17.23
CA ASP A 51 -23.41 -11.86 18.10
C ASP A 51 -24.63 -12.34 18.89
N GLU A 52 -25.52 -13.09 18.24
CA GLU A 52 -26.68 -13.73 18.88
C GLU A 52 -26.28 -14.78 19.93
N LEU A 53 -25.15 -15.46 19.73
CA LEU A 53 -24.62 -16.45 20.67
C LEU A 53 -23.89 -15.83 21.85
N CYS A 54 -23.41 -14.60 21.73
CA CYS A 54 -22.62 -13.94 22.76
C CYS A 54 -23.48 -13.57 23.97
N PRO A 55 -23.21 -14.12 25.17
CA PRO A 55 -23.91 -13.73 26.38
C PRO A 55 -23.70 -12.24 26.68
N ARG A 56 -24.73 -11.58 27.20
CA ARG A 56 -24.67 -10.17 27.69
C ARG A 56 -24.72 -10.11 29.22
N SER A 57 -24.20 -11.15 29.85
CA SER A 57 -24.14 -11.39 31.30
C SER A 57 -22.68 -11.57 31.74
N GLU A 58 -22.47 -11.98 33.00
CA GLU A 58 -21.16 -12.38 33.53
C GLU A 58 -20.48 -13.52 32.73
N ASP A 59 -21.25 -14.29 31.95
CA ASP A 59 -20.72 -15.35 31.09
C ASP A 59 -20.03 -14.83 29.81
N ALA A 60 -20.14 -13.53 29.53
CA ALA A 60 -19.55 -12.90 28.34
C ALA A 60 -18.03 -13.06 28.30
N GLU A 61 -17.35 -12.94 29.45
CA GLU A 61 -15.89 -13.03 29.55
C GLU A 61 -15.38 -14.38 29.02
N GLY A 62 -15.94 -15.49 29.55
CA GLY A 62 -15.57 -16.84 29.14
C GLY A 62 -15.90 -17.13 27.68
N PHE A 63 -17.06 -16.67 27.20
CA PHE A 63 -17.44 -16.84 25.79
C PHE A 63 -16.49 -16.10 24.85
N LEU A 64 -16.16 -14.84 25.14
CA LEU A 64 -15.29 -14.00 24.32
C LEU A 64 -13.86 -14.55 24.27
N TRP A 65 -13.32 -14.98 25.41
CA TRP A 65 -12.02 -15.64 25.46
C TRP A 65 -11.98 -16.85 24.52
N SER A 66 -12.94 -17.78 24.69
CA SER A 66 -13.06 -18.97 23.85
C SER A 66 -13.27 -18.65 22.37
N LEU A 67 -14.04 -17.61 22.04
CA LEU A 67 -14.27 -17.15 20.67
C LEU A 67 -12.98 -16.67 20.03
N TRP A 68 -12.24 -15.78 20.69
CA TRP A 68 -10.98 -15.28 20.15
C TRP A 68 -9.94 -16.38 20.00
N THR A 69 -9.84 -17.30 20.97
CA THR A 69 -8.97 -18.48 20.86
C THR A 69 -9.35 -19.32 19.66
N LEU A 70 -10.65 -19.57 19.43
CA LEU A 70 -11.12 -20.32 18.27
C LEU A 70 -10.72 -19.64 16.96
N LEU A 71 -10.95 -18.33 16.80
CA LEU A 71 -10.60 -17.64 15.55
C LEU A 71 -9.08 -17.64 15.29
N VAL A 72 -8.27 -17.50 16.34
CA VAL A 72 -6.81 -17.64 16.28
C VAL A 72 -6.40 -19.05 15.86
N ASP A 73 -7.02 -20.08 16.43
CA ASP A 73 -6.70 -21.47 16.08
C ASP A 73 -7.15 -21.84 14.67
N VAL A 74 -8.28 -21.29 14.20
CA VAL A 74 -8.72 -21.42 12.81
C VAL A 74 -7.72 -20.75 11.86
N SER A 75 -7.24 -19.54 12.18
CA SER A 75 -6.28 -18.84 11.31
C SER A 75 -4.98 -19.64 11.13
N LYS A 76 -4.48 -20.27 12.19
CA LYS A 76 -3.33 -21.20 12.16
C LYS A 76 -3.53 -22.40 11.24
N ARG A 77 -4.76 -22.80 10.91
CA ARG A 77 -5.06 -23.93 10.01
C ARG A 77 -5.26 -23.54 8.54
N ILE A 78 -5.30 -22.26 8.24
CA ILE A 78 -5.49 -21.75 6.88
C ILE A 78 -4.09 -21.60 6.23
N PRO A 79 -3.77 -22.34 5.14
CA PRO A 79 -2.51 -22.15 4.44
C PRO A 79 -2.38 -20.73 3.85
N LEU A 80 -1.15 -20.27 3.68
CA LEU A 80 -0.91 -18.97 3.05
C LEU A 80 -1.43 -18.93 1.61
N GLY A 81 -1.96 -17.77 1.22
CA GLY A 81 -2.59 -17.58 -0.10
C GLY A 81 -3.97 -18.24 -0.26
N ASP A 82 -4.46 -18.94 0.75
CA ASP A 82 -5.82 -19.47 0.76
C ASP A 82 -6.83 -18.35 1.02
N TRP A 83 -7.85 -18.28 0.18
CA TRP A 83 -8.90 -17.25 0.23
C TRP A 83 -9.73 -17.31 1.51
N ARG A 84 -9.75 -18.46 2.21
CA ARG A 84 -10.40 -18.63 3.51
C ARG A 84 -9.89 -17.65 4.56
N MET A 85 -8.63 -17.23 4.46
CA MET A 85 -8.07 -16.22 5.38
C MET A 85 -8.84 -14.90 5.26
N ASN A 86 -9.22 -14.49 4.05
CA ASN A 86 -10.04 -13.30 3.83
C ASN A 86 -11.43 -13.45 4.43
N GLY A 87 -12.06 -14.61 4.28
CA GLY A 87 -13.37 -14.87 4.90
C GLY A 87 -13.33 -14.77 6.42
N LEU A 88 -12.27 -15.28 7.05
CA LEU A 88 -12.07 -15.15 8.50
C LEU A 88 -11.87 -13.69 8.92
N VAL A 89 -11.03 -12.93 8.20
CA VAL A 89 -10.81 -11.50 8.44
C VAL A 89 -12.11 -10.73 8.29
N GLU A 90 -12.89 -11.00 7.24
CA GLU A 90 -14.17 -10.34 7.00
C GLU A 90 -15.17 -10.61 8.14
N VAL A 91 -15.22 -11.83 8.70
CA VAL A 91 -16.08 -12.12 9.88
C VAL A 91 -15.72 -11.19 11.05
N VAL A 92 -14.42 -10.99 11.33
CA VAL A 92 -13.95 -10.11 12.40
C VAL A 92 -14.24 -8.63 12.09
N GLU A 93 -14.07 -8.21 10.84
CA GLU A 93 -14.46 -6.87 10.37
C GLU A 93 -15.95 -6.60 10.60
N LYS A 94 -16.81 -7.55 10.19
CA LYS A 94 -18.26 -7.44 10.38
C LYS A 94 -18.62 -7.41 11.86
N LEU A 95 -18.01 -8.26 12.69
CA LEU A 95 -18.19 -8.23 14.15
C LEU A 95 -17.86 -6.85 14.70
N LYS A 96 -16.66 -6.31 14.42
CA LYS A 96 -16.24 -5.00 14.93
C LYS A 96 -17.20 -3.87 14.57
N ALA A 97 -17.82 -3.94 13.39
CA ALA A 97 -18.80 -2.96 12.93
C ALA A 97 -20.17 -3.05 13.63
N LYS A 98 -20.45 -4.11 14.40
CA LYS A 98 -21.74 -4.30 15.08
C LYS A 98 -21.88 -3.41 16.30
N GLN A 99 -23.11 -2.95 16.52
CA GLN A 99 -23.51 -2.36 17.80
C GLN A 99 -23.84 -3.48 18.79
N GLY A 100 -22.84 -3.87 19.59
CA GLY A 100 -22.94 -4.97 20.53
C GLY A 100 -23.31 -4.56 21.96
N GLY A 101 -23.75 -3.32 22.21
CA GLY A 101 -23.92 -2.82 23.58
C GLY A 101 -22.60 -2.83 24.36
N SER A 102 -22.69 -2.98 25.68
CA SER A 102 -21.53 -3.01 26.58
C SER A 102 -21.50 -4.28 27.43
N VAL A 103 -20.29 -4.75 27.72
CA VAL A 103 -20.01 -5.86 28.65
C VAL A 103 -19.01 -5.40 29.70
N GLU A 104 -19.04 -6.00 30.88
CA GLU A 104 -18.04 -5.77 31.93
C GLU A 104 -16.98 -6.85 31.84
N ILE A 105 -15.72 -6.43 31.67
CA ILE A 105 -14.55 -7.32 31.55
C ILE A 105 -13.50 -6.79 32.49
N TRP A 106 -13.03 -7.64 33.42
CA TRP A 106 -12.02 -7.28 34.43
C TRP A 106 -12.32 -5.98 35.18
N GLY A 107 -13.59 -5.77 35.53
CA GLY A 107 -14.06 -4.59 36.27
C GLY A 107 -14.14 -3.30 35.44
N SER A 108 -14.02 -3.38 34.11
CA SER A 108 -14.15 -2.25 33.19
C SER A 108 -15.26 -2.50 32.17
N SER A 109 -16.10 -1.49 31.94
CA SER A 109 -17.12 -1.56 30.88
C SER A 109 -16.49 -1.29 29.52
N SER A 110 -16.70 -2.19 28.56
CA SER A 110 -16.21 -2.10 27.18
C SER A 110 -17.36 -2.28 26.19
N SER A 111 -17.30 -1.61 25.05
CA SER A 111 -18.19 -1.88 23.92
C SER A 111 -17.87 -3.26 23.35
N LEU A 112 -18.86 -4.15 23.32
CA LEU A 112 -18.66 -5.57 23.04
C LEU A 112 -17.88 -5.85 21.75
N TRP A 113 -18.17 -5.12 20.67
CA TRP A 113 -17.50 -5.35 19.39
C TRP A 113 -16.63 -4.19 18.93
N ALA A 114 -16.93 -2.94 19.29
CA ALA A 114 -16.08 -1.83 18.87
C ALA A 114 -14.69 -1.93 19.50
N ASP A 115 -14.65 -2.28 20.79
CA ASP A 115 -13.41 -2.39 21.58
C ASP A 115 -12.76 -3.77 21.47
N MET A 116 -13.50 -4.79 21.03
CA MET A 116 -13.03 -6.19 20.91
C MET A 116 -12.32 -6.68 22.19
N PRO A 117 -13.00 -6.63 23.36
CA PRO A 117 -12.39 -6.97 24.63
C PRO A 117 -11.85 -8.40 24.61
N LEU A 118 -10.74 -8.62 25.33
CA LEU A 118 -9.98 -9.88 25.41
C LEU A 118 -9.25 -10.33 24.13
N LEU A 119 -9.54 -9.77 22.96
CA LEU A 119 -8.83 -10.14 21.73
C LEU A 119 -7.33 -9.85 21.83
N GLY A 120 -6.94 -8.69 22.38
CA GLY A 120 -5.53 -8.33 22.60
C GLY A 120 -4.77 -9.33 23.48
N PRO A 121 -5.25 -9.64 24.71
CA PRO A 121 -4.68 -10.69 25.56
C PRO A 121 -4.55 -12.05 24.86
N VAL A 122 -5.60 -12.53 24.20
CA VAL A 122 -5.57 -13.82 23.49
C VAL A 122 -4.54 -13.82 22.35
N MET A 123 -4.45 -12.73 21.60
CA MET A 123 -3.42 -12.57 20.56
C MET A 123 -2.01 -12.53 21.16
N ARG A 124 -1.83 -11.90 22.32
CA ARG A 124 -0.54 -11.87 23.00
C ARG A 124 -0.09 -13.27 23.44
N GLU A 125 -0.99 -14.07 24.01
CA GLU A 125 -0.69 -15.47 24.36
C GLU A 125 -0.35 -16.31 23.12
N ALA A 126 -1.02 -16.06 21.99
CA ALA A 126 -0.67 -16.73 20.74
C ALA A 126 0.76 -16.39 20.28
N TRP A 127 1.25 -15.19 20.57
CA TRP A 127 2.63 -14.77 20.26
C TRP A 127 3.68 -15.46 21.12
N ASP A 128 3.34 -15.90 22.33
CA ASP A 128 4.24 -16.65 23.20
C ASP A 128 4.54 -18.07 22.65
N THR A 129 3.86 -18.49 21.57
CA THR A 129 4.08 -19.77 20.86
C THR A 129 4.99 -19.65 19.63
N THR A 130 5.81 -18.60 19.56
CA THR A 130 6.80 -18.40 18.48
C THR A 130 7.67 -19.66 18.30
N PRO A 131 7.88 -20.16 17.06
CA PRO A 131 8.69 -21.35 16.84
C PRO A 131 10.14 -21.21 17.35
N GLU A 132 10.58 -22.18 18.15
CA GLU A 132 11.99 -22.34 18.51
C GLU A 132 12.72 -23.17 17.44
N PHE A 133 13.99 -22.83 17.17
CA PHE A 133 14.81 -23.44 16.12
C PHE A 133 15.97 -24.28 16.65
N ASP A 134 15.96 -24.59 17.95
CA ASP A 134 17.05 -25.27 18.66
C ASP A 134 16.91 -26.81 18.69
N ASN A 135 15.71 -27.32 18.42
CA ASN A 135 15.41 -28.75 18.48
C ASN A 135 14.78 -29.17 17.15
N ASN A 136 15.42 -30.08 16.41
CA ASN A 136 14.92 -30.73 15.18
C ASN A 136 13.63 -31.54 15.45
N SER A 137 12.57 -30.85 15.87
CA SER A 137 11.29 -31.42 16.25
C SER A 137 10.57 -31.91 14.99
N PRO A 138 10.02 -33.13 15.00
CA PRO A 138 9.23 -33.63 13.87
C PRO A 138 8.03 -32.75 13.52
N GLN A 139 7.57 -31.88 14.44
CA GLN A 139 6.43 -30.99 14.25
C GLN A 139 6.83 -29.58 13.79
N GLN A 140 8.13 -29.28 13.64
CA GLN A 140 8.63 -27.93 13.40
C GLN A 140 8.05 -27.29 12.13
N ALA A 141 7.92 -28.05 11.04
CA ALA A 141 7.31 -27.54 9.80
C ALA A 141 5.85 -27.11 10.00
N THR A 142 5.08 -27.88 10.79
CA THR A 142 3.69 -27.53 11.13
C THR A 142 3.64 -26.28 12.01
N THR A 143 4.50 -26.19 13.03
CA THR A 143 4.56 -25.02 13.92
C THR A 143 4.94 -23.75 13.15
N ILE A 144 5.89 -23.83 12.23
CA ILE A 144 6.27 -22.73 11.33
C ILE A 144 5.09 -22.32 10.45
N ALA A 145 4.42 -23.27 9.80
CA ALA A 145 3.27 -22.95 8.95
C ALA A 145 2.15 -22.25 9.75
N GLN A 146 1.84 -22.75 10.95
CA GLN A 146 0.87 -22.14 11.85
C GLN A 146 1.26 -20.72 12.26
N TRP A 147 2.55 -20.50 12.57
CA TRP A 147 3.09 -19.19 12.94
C TRP A 147 2.94 -18.16 11.82
N VAL A 148 3.31 -18.52 10.59
CA VAL A 148 3.20 -17.60 9.46
C VAL A 148 1.74 -17.32 9.13
N SER A 149 0.85 -18.32 9.21
CA SER A 149 -0.59 -18.10 9.01
C SER A 149 -1.22 -17.19 10.07
N LEU A 150 -0.81 -17.32 11.34
CA LEU A 150 -1.23 -16.41 12.42
C LEU A 150 -0.78 -14.97 12.12
N ASN A 151 0.46 -14.79 11.67
CA ASN A 151 0.98 -13.48 11.30
C ASN A 151 0.25 -12.88 10.08
N SER A 152 -0.04 -13.68 9.06
CA SER A 152 -0.83 -13.24 7.90
C SER A 152 -2.23 -12.76 8.32
N PHE A 153 -2.88 -13.47 9.25
CA PHE A 153 -4.16 -13.05 9.82
C PHE A 153 -4.05 -11.71 10.54
N ALA A 154 -3.05 -11.55 11.41
CA ALA A 154 -2.82 -10.30 12.14
C ALA A 154 -2.49 -9.12 11.19
N ALA A 155 -1.67 -9.37 10.17
CA ALA A 155 -1.33 -8.39 9.14
C ALA A 155 -2.56 -7.91 8.37
N ARG A 156 -3.46 -8.82 7.99
CA ARG A 156 -4.71 -8.45 7.30
C ARG A 156 -5.65 -7.65 8.20
N LEU A 157 -5.79 -8.01 9.48
CA LEU A 157 -6.57 -7.22 10.44
C LEU A 157 -6.02 -5.81 10.64
N LEU A 158 -4.68 -5.66 10.66
CA LEU A 158 -4.04 -4.34 10.68
C LEU A 158 -4.28 -3.57 9.37
N GLY A 159 -4.06 -4.21 8.23
CA GLY A 159 -4.28 -3.63 6.90
C GLY A 159 -5.68 -3.07 6.72
N SER A 160 -6.68 -3.85 7.14
CA SER A 160 -8.10 -3.48 7.16
C SER A 160 -8.51 -2.51 8.27
N SER A 161 -7.57 -2.03 9.09
CA SER A 161 -7.82 -1.11 10.21
C SER A 161 -8.79 -1.65 11.28
N VAL A 162 -8.90 -2.97 11.40
CA VAL A 162 -9.75 -3.63 12.41
C VAL A 162 -9.10 -3.53 13.79
N GLN A 163 -7.79 -3.76 13.85
CA GLN A 163 -7.00 -3.67 15.08
C GLN A 163 -5.64 -3.06 14.79
N SER A 164 -5.18 -2.19 15.69
CA SER A 164 -3.86 -1.58 15.59
C SER A 164 -2.83 -2.44 16.32
N TRP A 165 -2.27 -3.43 15.63
CA TRP A 165 -1.21 -4.32 16.15
C TRP A 165 0.16 -4.01 15.54
N THR A 166 0.48 -2.72 15.48
CA THR A 166 1.72 -2.22 14.91
C THR A 166 2.94 -2.71 15.70
N ASN A 167 2.79 -2.97 17.00
CA ASN A 167 3.83 -3.57 17.83
C ASN A 167 4.21 -5.00 17.37
N PHE A 168 3.23 -5.86 17.02
CA PHE A 168 3.52 -7.20 16.52
C PHE A 168 4.27 -7.14 15.19
N ALA A 169 3.78 -6.30 14.25
CA ALA A 169 4.47 -6.07 12.99
C ALA A 169 5.92 -5.62 13.20
N LEU A 170 6.16 -4.69 14.13
CA LEU A 170 7.49 -4.19 14.41
C LEU A 170 8.42 -5.26 14.98
N TRP A 171 7.93 -6.11 15.88
CA TRP A 171 8.72 -7.21 16.43
C TRP A 171 9.13 -8.20 15.33
N GLU A 172 8.20 -8.60 14.47
CA GLU A 172 8.52 -9.54 13.39
C GLU A 172 9.47 -8.93 12.35
N LEU A 173 9.27 -7.66 11.97
CA LEU A 173 10.15 -6.97 11.03
C LEU A 173 11.56 -6.79 11.61
N ARG A 174 11.68 -6.43 12.89
CA ARG A 174 12.96 -6.37 13.60
C ARG A 174 13.65 -7.73 13.59
N ASP A 175 12.96 -8.77 14.04
CA ASP A 175 13.54 -10.11 14.17
C ASP A 175 13.96 -10.69 12.80
N ALA A 176 13.25 -10.33 11.72
CA ALA A 176 13.54 -10.77 10.36
C ALA A 176 14.68 -9.99 9.69
N LEU A 177 14.75 -8.67 9.90
CA LEU A 177 15.54 -7.77 9.05
C LEU A 177 16.65 -7.03 9.80
N GLU A 178 16.46 -6.80 11.10
CA GLU A 178 17.39 -6.09 11.99
C GLU A 178 18.20 -7.01 12.90
N GLU A 179 17.98 -8.32 12.85
CA GLU A 179 18.74 -9.33 13.58
C GLU A 179 19.33 -10.37 12.63
N PRO A 180 20.51 -10.94 12.92
CA PRO A 180 21.02 -12.09 12.18
C PRO A 180 20.11 -13.31 12.41
N PRO A 181 19.72 -14.05 11.35
CA PRO A 181 18.89 -15.23 11.53
C PRO A 181 19.70 -16.35 12.24
N PRO A 182 19.10 -17.06 13.21
CA PRO A 182 19.81 -18.11 13.94
C PRO A 182 20.07 -19.36 13.09
N THR A 183 19.20 -19.64 12.12
CA THR A 183 19.31 -20.77 11.18
C THR A 183 18.72 -20.38 9.82
N GLU A 184 19.02 -21.16 8.78
CA GLU A 184 18.41 -20.96 7.45
C GLU A 184 16.89 -21.14 7.46
N GLN A 185 16.38 -22.04 8.28
CA GLN A 185 14.94 -22.25 8.44
C GLN A 185 14.26 -21.07 9.16
N ALA A 186 14.94 -20.51 10.17
CA ALA A 186 14.47 -19.31 10.85
C ALA A 186 14.48 -18.11 9.91
N LYS A 187 15.53 -17.99 9.07
CA LYS A 187 15.61 -16.97 8.01
C LYS A 187 14.38 -17.05 7.10
N ASP A 188 14.09 -18.22 6.55
CA ASP A 188 12.98 -18.42 5.63
C ASP A 188 11.62 -18.12 6.27
N MET A 189 11.38 -18.62 7.48
CA MET A 189 10.17 -18.32 8.26
C MET A 189 10.02 -16.81 8.48
N ARG A 190 11.08 -16.15 8.97
CA ARG A 190 11.04 -14.73 9.33
C ARG A 190 10.86 -13.83 8.10
N LEU A 191 11.54 -14.13 6.99
CA LEU A 191 11.34 -13.40 5.73
C LEU A 191 9.92 -13.56 5.18
N THR A 192 9.36 -14.77 5.28
CA THR A 192 7.98 -15.03 4.89
C THR A 192 7.02 -14.21 5.76
N THR A 193 7.18 -14.25 7.07
CA THR A 193 6.39 -13.47 8.03
C THR A 193 6.47 -11.96 7.77
N ALA A 194 7.69 -11.42 7.60
CA ALA A 194 7.91 -10.02 7.27
C ALA A 194 7.22 -9.62 5.97
N SER A 195 7.26 -10.51 4.96
CA SER A 195 6.60 -10.28 3.68
C SER A 195 5.08 -10.19 3.82
N GLU A 196 4.45 -11.05 4.64
CA GLU A 196 3.00 -10.98 4.90
C GLU A 196 2.59 -9.67 5.58
N TRP A 197 3.38 -9.18 6.55
CA TRP A 197 3.14 -7.87 7.18
C TRP A 197 3.23 -6.72 6.19
N ILE A 198 4.24 -6.72 5.31
CA ILE A 198 4.42 -5.68 4.30
C ILE A 198 3.32 -5.75 3.24
N GLU A 199 3.00 -6.95 2.74
CA GLU A 199 2.00 -7.14 1.70
C GLU A 199 0.62 -6.69 2.16
N HIS A 200 0.21 -7.09 3.37
CA HIS A 200 -1.16 -6.88 3.85
C HIS A 200 -1.33 -5.63 4.70
N ALA A 201 -0.29 -5.19 5.41
CA ALA A 201 -0.36 -4.01 6.29
C ALA A 201 0.59 -2.88 5.89
N GLY A 202 1.36 -3.01 4.80
CA GLY A 202 2.43 -2.07 4.45
C GLY A 202 2.00 -0.61 4.37
N LEU A 203 0.80 -0.32 3.87
CA LEU A 203 0.26 1.04 3.83
C LEU A 203 0.09 1.63 5.24
N GLN A 204 -0.38 0.84 6.21
CA GLN A 204 -0.55 1.31 7.58
C GLN A 204 0.80 1.45 8.28
N LEU A 205 1.71 0.49 8.07
CA LEU A 205 3.06 0.52 8.66
C LEU A 205 3.86 1.73 8.15
N GLU A 206 3.78 2.04 6.86
CA GLU A 206 4.43 3.22 6.27
C GLU A 206 3.83 4.52 6.84
N ARG A 207 2.51 4.58 7.03
CA ARG A 207 1.85 5.74 7.67
C ARG A 207 2.31 5.93 9.10
N GLU A 208 2.46 4.86 9.87
CA GLU A 208 3.01 4.95 11.24
C GLU A 208 4.44 5.49 11.23
N GLY A 209 5.28 5.03 10.31
CA GLY A 209 6.65 5.55 10.14
C GLY A 209 6.73 7.02 9.76
N ARG A 210 5.64 7.61 9.25
CA ARG A 210 5.54 9.05 8.95
C ARG A 210 5.05 9.89 10.11
N LYS A 211 4.11 9.37 10.91
CA LYS A 211 3.48 10.12 12.01
C LYS A 211 4.51 10.55 13.05
N GLY A 212 5.57 9.77 13.24
CA GLY A 212 6.61 10.04 14.24
C GLY A 212 5.99 10.03 15.64
N THR A 213 5.78 8.84 16.19
CA THR A 213 5.10 8.69 17.48
C THR A 213 6.07 8.95 18.63
N GLN A 214 5.70 9.85 19.55
CA GLN A 214 6.40 9.94 20.84
C GLN A 214 6.04 8.71 21.68
N LEU A 215 7.04 7.88 21.94
CA LEU A 215 6.92 6.71 22.80
C LEU A 215 7.32 7.09 24.22
N ASP A 216 6.64 6.50 25.21
CA ASP A 216 7.14 6.56 26.58
C ASP A 216 8.39 5.68 26.75
N GLU A 217 9.05 5.76 27.91
CA GLU A 217 10.28 4.99 28.15
C GLU A 217 10.09 3.47 28.09
N HIS A 218 8.89 2.97 28.40
CA HIS A 218 8.59 1.55 28.35
C HIS A 218 8.46 1.09 26.89
N ASP A 219 7.64 1.79 26.12
CA ASP A 219 7.38 1.50 24.71
C ASP A 219 8.63 1.73 23.86
N ALA A 220 9.43 2.75 24.15
CA ALA A 220 10.69 3.00 23.46
C ALA A 220 11.63 1.79 23.58
N ARG A 221 11.74 1.18 24.78
CA ARG A 221 12.54 -0.04 24.96
C ARG A 221 11.94 -1.24 24.22
N ALA A 222 10.62 -1.43 24.31
CA ALA A 222 9.94 -2.58 23.68
C ALA A 222 9.98 -2.53 22.15
N LEU A 223 10.05 -1.32 21.57
CA LEU A 223 9.98 -1.05 20.14
C LEU A 223 11.32 -0.56 19.55
N GLY A 224 12.42 -0.75 20.27
CA GLY A 224 13.76 -0.35 19.84
C GLY A 224 14.26 -1.07 18.58
N PRO A 225 15.31 -0.53 17.94
CA PRO A 225 16.01 -1.20 16.84
C PRO A 225 16.69 -2.51 17.27
N GLY A 226 16.85 -3.41 16.31
CA GLY A 226 17.66 -4.62 16.43
C GLY A 226 19.15 -4.34 16.24
N SER A 227 19.97 -5.36 16.51
CA SER A 227 21.43 -5.24 16.56
C SER A 227 22.09 -4.81 15.24
N LEU A 228 21.44 -5.01 14.09
CA LEU A 228 21.98 -4.63 12.77
C LEU A 228 21.65 -3.19 12.37
N LEU A 229 20.79 -2.48 13.11
CA LEU A 229 20.40 -1.09 12.84
C LEU A 229 20.77 -0.19 14.03
N GLU A 230 22.06 0.01 14.23
CA GLU A 230 22.57 0.82 15.33
C GLU A 230 22.23 2.31 15.18
N GLY A 231 21.80 2.94 16.28
CA GLY A 231 21.58 4.38 16.35
C GLY A 231 20.26 4.90 15.80
N ALA A 232 19.39 4.02 15.27
CA ALA A 232 18.04 4.41 14.86
C ALA A 232 17.11 4.66 16.06
N ASP A 233 16.11 5.53 15.85
CA ASP A 233 15.07 5.80 16.84
C ASP A 233 14.15 4.58 17.04
N SER A 234 13.53 4.51 18.22
CA SER A 234 12.54 3.47 18.55
C SER A 234 11.23 3.68 17.80
N GLY A 235 10.51 2.58 17.53
CA GLY A 235 9.25 2.60 16.78
C GLY A 235 9.45 2.60 15.26
N PHE A 236 8.40 2.99 14.53
CA PHE A 236 8.43 3.06 13.08
C PHE A 236 9.09 4.35 12.59
N SER A 237 9.93 4.24 11.56
CA SER A 237 10.56 5.40 10.92
C SER A 237 10.81 5.16 9.43
N LYS A 238 11.00 6.24 8.68
CA LYS A 238 11.39 6.18 7.26
C LYS A 238 12.75 5.50 7.06
N GLU A 239 13.66 5.68 8.02
CA GLU A 239 14.98 5.04 8.00
C GLU A 239 14.83 3.52 8.12
N ARG A 240 14.06 3.03 9.11
CA ARG A 240 13.74 1.61 9.27
C ARG A 240 13.07 1.04 8.03
N TRP A 241 12.09 1.75 7.45
CA TRP A 241 11.41 1.30 6.24
C TRP A 241 12.38 1.08 5.05
N ARG A 242 13.32 2.01 4.84
CA ARG A 242 14.35 1.87 3.80
C ARG A 242 15.32 0.73 4.10
N PHE A 243 15.75 0.62 5.35
CA PHE A 243 16.64 -0.46 5.80
C PHE A 243 15.99 -1.83 5.59
N TRP A 244 14.73 -2.00 5.98
CA TRP A 244 13.96 -3.23 5.78
C TRP A 244 13.86 -3.64 4.31
N GLY A 245 13.61 -2.69 3.41
CA GLY A 245 13.60 -2.96 1.97
C GLY A 245 14.94 -3.52 1.46
N ALA A 246 16.05 -2.89 1.83
CA ALA A 246 17.38 -3.36 1.45
C ALA A 246 17.71 -4.75 2.03
N ARG A 247 17.33 -5.00 3.29
CA ARG A 247 17.55 -6.29 3.96
C ARG A 247 16.71 -7.42 3.37
N LEU A 248 15.47 -7.14 2.99
CA LEU A 248 14.62 -8.11 2.29
C LEU A 248 15.26 -8.54 0.97
N GLU A 249 15.72 -7.58 0.16
CA GLU A 249 16.40 -7.87 -1.09
C GLU A 249 17.66 -8.72 -0.87
N GLU A 250 18.53 -8.32 0.05
CA GLU A 250 19.76 -9.04 0.39
C GLU A 250 19.50 -10.49 0.85
N LEU A 251 18.60 -10.67 1.82
CA LEU A 251 18.36 -11.97 2.44
C LEU A 251 17.57 -12.91 1.53
N SER A 252 16.77 -12.38 0.59
CA SER A 252 16.00 -13.19 -0.35
C SER A 252 16.87 -14.06 -1.27
N ALA A 253 18.06 -13.58 -1.65
CA ALA A 253 18.93 -14.26 -2.61
C ALA A 253 19.34 -15.68 -2.17
N GLY A 254 19.33 -15.96 -0.86
CA GLY A 254 19.64 -17.27 -0.28
C GLY A 254 18.44 -17.97 0.36
N ALA A 255 17.21 -17.48 0.18
CA ALA A 255 16.00 -18.08 0.74
C ALA A 255 15.43 -19.17 -0.18
N SER A 256 14.45 -19.96 0.29
CA SER A 256 13.73 -20.88 -0.60
C SER A 256 12.94 -20.16 -1.70
N ALA A 257 12.58 -20.88 -2.76
CA ALA A 257 11.85 -20.31 -3.89
C ALA A 257 10.49 -19.71 -3.51
N GLU A 258 9.78 -20.31 -2.54
CA GLU A 258 8.51 -19.75 -2.05
C GLU A 258 8.75 -18.43 -1.30
N THR A 259 9.75 -18.39 -0.42
CA THR A 259 10.13 -17.19 0.32
C THR A 259 10.57 -16.07 -0.63
N GLN A 260 11.37 -16.39 -1.66
CA GLN A 260 11.80 -15.42 -2.68
C GLN A 260 10.63 -14.75 -3.39
N GLU A 261 9.62 -15.52 -3.78
CA GLU A 261 8.44 -15.01 -4.47
C GLU A 261 7.62 -14.06 -3.60
N ARG A 262 7.50 -14.38 -2.30
CA ARG A 262 6.82 -13.52 -1.32
C ARG A 262 7.60 -12.24 -1.04
N THR A 263 8.91 -12.36 -0.84
CA THR A 263 9.78 -11.19 -0.66
C THR A 263 9.72 -10.27 -1.87
N ARG A 264 9.68 -10.81 -3.10
CA ARG A 264 9.50 -10.02 -4.33
C ARG A 264 8.18 -9.23 -4.30
N THR A 265 7.08 -9.88 -3.92
CA THR A 265 5.77 -9.23 -3.79
C THR A 265 5.81 -8.13 -2.73
N ALA A 266 6.42 -8.39 -1.57
CA ALA A 266 6.59 -7.40 -0.51
C ALA A 266 7.42 -6.19 -0.98
N LEU A 267 8.53 -6.42 -1.70
CA LEU A 267 9.36 -5.35 -2.26
C LEU A 267 8.58 -4.50 -3.28
N GLU A 268 7.76 -5.11 -4.13
CA GLU A 268 6.88 -4.37 -5.05
C GLU A 268 5.89 -3.47 -4.30
N VAL A 269 5.34 -3.94 -3.17
CA VAL A 269 4.49 -3.12 -2.29
C VAL A 269 5.28 -1.96 -1.69
N MET A 270 6.49 -2.21 -1.14
CA MET A 270 7.33 -1.15 -0.58
C MET A 270 7.72 -0.11 -1.63
N LEU A 271 8.07 -0.54 -2.84
CA LEU A 271 8.38 0.34 -3.97
C LEU A 271 7.17 1.17 -4.34
N ARG A 272 6.00 0.57 -4.50
CA ARG A 272 4.76 1.30 -4.79
C ARG A 272 4.47 2.36 -3.72
N LEU A 273 4.59 2.01 -2.44
CA LEU A 273 4.35 2.94 -1.33
C LEU A 273 5.40 4.05 -1.27
N GLY A 274 6.66 3.76 -1.60
CA GLY A 274 7.72 4.78 -1.74
C GLY A 274 7.52 5.69 -2.94
N LEU A 275 7.02 5.16 -4.06
CA LEU A 275 6.75 5.91 -5.30
C LEU A 275 5.62 6.95 -5.14
N HIS A 276 4.62 6.68 -4.29
CA HIS A 276 3.54 7.64 -4.02
C HIS A 276 4.01 8.95 -3.37
N HIS A 277 5.25 9.01 -2.86
CA HIS A 277 5.71 10.12 -2.03
C HIS A 277 7.02 10.80 -2.47
N GLU A 278 7.70 10.30 -3.52
CA GLU A 278 8.85 10.98 -4.14
C GLU A 278 8.59 11.45 -5.59
N ALA A 279 7.41 11.20 -6.15
CA ALA A 279 7.04 11.65 -7.49
C ALA A 279 6.27 12.97 -7.45
N GLU A 280 6.96 14.11 -7.53
CA GLU A 280 6.33 15.31 -8.10
C GLU A 280 6.15 15.07 -9.60
N LEU A 281 4.90 14.95 -10.03
CA LEU A 281 4.56 14.89 -11.45
C LEU A 281 4.52 16.33 -11.98
N VAL A 282 5.58 16.72 -12.67
CA VAL A 282 5.65 18.02 -13.35
C VAL A 282 5.07 17.84 -14.75
N LEU A 283 3.89 18.41 -14.99
CA LEU A 283 3.28 18.50 -16.30
C LEU A 283 3.79 19.78 -16.98
N GLN A 284 4.69 19.63 -17.95
CA GLN A 284 5.14 20.76 -18.76
C GLN A 284 4.36 20.79 -20.08
N VAL A 285 3.50 21.79 -20.22
CA VAL A 285 2.66 22.00 -21.39
C VAL A 285 3.40 22.93 -22.36
N GLY A 286 3.92 22.38 -23.46
CA GLY A 286 4.61 23.18 -24.48
C GLY A 286 3.65 24.10 -25.24
N GLY A 287 3.86 25.42 -25.17
CA GLY A 287 3.21 26.41 -26.04
C GLY A 287 2.32 27.47 -25.36
N LEU A 288 2.25 27.49 -24.04
CA LEU A 288 1.71 28.62 -23.26
C LEU A 288 2.89 29.42 -22.69
N ALA A 289 2.82 30.74 -22.81
CA ALA A 289 3.93 31.63 -22.41
C ALA A 289 4.21 31.58 -20.90
N ASP A 290 3.27 31.12 -20.08
CA ASP A 290 3.42 30.99 -18.63
C ASP A 290 2.57 29.82 -18.14
N GLY A 291 3.17 28.87 -17.42
CA GLY A 291 2.44 27.85 -16.67
C GLY A 291 2.99 26.44 -16.80
N ALA A 292 3.91 26.08 -15.90
CA ALA A 292 4.07 24.68 -15.49
C ALA A 292 3.00 24.38 -14.45
N VAL A 293 2.25 23.29 -14.60
CA VAL A 293 1.30 22.84 -13.56
C VAL A 293 1.99 21.72 -12.79
N VAL A 294 2.28 21.97 -11.52
CA VAL A 294 2.80 20.97 -10.59
C VAL A 294 1.60 20.37 -9.87
N LEU A 295 1.36 19.07 -10.05
CA LEU A 295 0.32 18.36 -9.29
C LEU A 295 0.98 17.55 -8.17
N PRO A 296 0.55 17.71 -6.91
CA PRO A 296 0.92 16.79 -5.84
C PRO A 296 0.39 15.39 -6.14
N ALA A 297 1.24 14.36 -6.03
CA ALA A 297 0.85 12.97 -6.28
C ALA A 297 -0.27 12.46 -5.35
N GLU A 298 -0.50 13.12 -4.23
CA GLU A 298 -1.54 12.82 -3.24
C GLU A 298 -2.97 13.00 -3.80
N LEU A 299 -3.14 13.70 -4.93
CA LEU A 299 -4.44 13.98 -5.57
C LEU A 299 -4.77 13.07 -6.75
N LEU A 300 -3.99 12.01 -7.01
CA LEU A 300 -4.19 11.13 -8.17
C LEU A 300 -4.59 9.71 -7.74
N PRO A 301 -5.91 9.40 -7.63
CA PRO A 301 -6.39 8.03 -7.57
C PRO A 301 -6.00 7.26 -8.84
N VAL A 302 -6.11 5.93 -8.85
CA VAL A 302 -5.77 5.06 -9.99
C VAL A 302 -6.48 5.46 -11.31
N ASP A 303 -7.57 6.24 -11.21
CA ASP A 303 -8.34 6.80 -12.33
C ASP A 303 -7.78 8.14 -12.89
N ALA A 304 -6.66 8.62 -12.34
CA ALA A 304 -6.01 9.88 -12.66
C ALA A 304 -5.65 10.07 -14.14
N LEU A 305 -5.37 8.98 -14.86
CA LEU A 305 -5.12 9.05 -16.30
C LEU A 305 -6.36 9.55 -17.08
N GLN A 306 -7.57 9.23 -16.63
CA GLN A 306 -8.81 9.76 -17.24
C GLN A 306 -9.00 11.25 -16.94
N HIS A 307 -8.66 11.70 -15.73
CA HIS A 307 -8.75 13.13 -15.36
C HIS A 307 -7.69 13.98 -16.08
N VAL A 308 -6.48 13.44 -16.30
CA VAL A 308 -5.46 14.08 -17.12
C VAL A 308 -5.92 14.16 -18.58
N ASP A 309 -6.51 13.10 -19.14
CA ASP A 309 -7.09 13.13 -20.49
C ASP A 309 -8.22 14.16 -20.64
N GLU A 310 -9.08 14.33 -19.62
CA GLU A 310 -10.13 15.35 -19.62
C GLU A 310 -9.59 16.78 -19.50
N LEU A 311 -8.58 17.01 -18.65
CA LEU A 311 -7.88 18.30 -18.52
C LEU A 311 -7.17 18.67 -19.82
N LEU A 312 -6.46 17.73 -20.45
CA LEU A 312 -5.82 17.91 -21.75
C LEU A 312 -6.84 18.14 -22.87
N ALA A 313 -7.99 17.44 -22.83
CA ALA A 313 -9.08 17.65 -23.78
C ALA A 313 -9.75 19.03 -23.63
N ARG A 314 -9.84 19.57 -22.40
CA ARG A 314 -10.32 20.93 -22.12
C ARG A 314 -9.31 21.99 -22.57
N ALA A 315 -8.03 21.79 -22.34
CA ALA A 315 -6.96 22.69 -22.80
C ALA A 315 -6.81 22.73 -24.33
N ALA A 316 -7.20 21.66 -25.03
CA ALA A 316 -7.11 21.52 -26.48
C ALA A 316 -8.26 22.17 -27.30
N GLN A 317 -9.21 22.87 -26.67
CA GLN A 317 -10.28 23.62 -27.36
C GLN A 317 -10.09 25.14 -27.23
N PRO A 318 -10.54 26.00 -28.18
CA PRO A 318 -10.60 25.92 -29.63
C PRO A 318 -9.44 26.72 -30.30
N ARG A 319 -8.32 26.94 -29.61
CA ARG A 319 -7.13 27.51 -30.25
C ARG A 319 -6.28 26.36 -30.79
N ARG A 320 -6.21 26.26 -32.11
CA ARG A 320 -5.50 25.24 -32.92
C ARG A 320 -4.01 25.06 -32.58
N ARG A 321 -3.68 24.58 -31.38
CA ARG A 321 -2.31 24.24 -30.99
C ARG A 321 -2.27 22.78 -30.62
N VAL A 322 -1.36 22.06 -31.27
CA VAL A 322 -0.94 20.74 -30.83
C VAL A 322 -0.12 20.98 -29.57
N VAL A 323 -0.48 20.32 -28.49
CA VAL A 323 0.22 20.38 -27.22
C VAL A 323 0.92 19.03 -27.06
N ASP A 324 2.25 19.05 -27.02
CA ASP A 324 3.02 17.90 -26.58
C ASP A 324 3.07 17.93 -25.05
N VAL A 325 2.73 16.81 -24.43
CA VAL A 325 2.74 16.64 -22.97
C VAL A 325 3.87 15.70 -22.64
N VAL A 326 4.88 16.21 -21.95
CA VAL A 326 6.00 15.41 -21.44
C VAL A 326 5.78 15.21 -19.96
N LEU A 327 5.73 13.93 -19.54
CA LEU A 327 5.71 13.55 -18.13
C LEU A 327 7.16 13.35 -17.70
N GLN A 328 7.65 14.19 -16.79
CA GLN A 328 9.03 14.10 -16.34
C GLN A 328 9.06 13.83 -14.84
N ARG A 329 9.76 12.75 -14.43
CA ARG A 329 10.15 12.52 -13.04
C ARG A 329 11.49 13.24 -12.82
N ARG A 330 11.68 13.76 -11.60
CA ARG A 330 12.83 14.60 -11.25
C ARG A 330 14.19 13.92 -11.46
N ASP A 331 14.23 12.58 -11.50
CA ASP A 331 15.47 11.80 -11.68
C ASP A 331 15.50 10.83 -12.89
N GLU A 332 14.39 10.60 -13.62
CA GLU A 332 14.36 9.72 -14.81
C GLU A 332 13.23 10.12 -15.79
N LEU A 333 13.47 10.02 -17.10
CA LEU A 333 12.45 10.25 -18.13
C LEU A 333 11.55 9.01 -18.26
N LEU A 334 10.25 9.15 -17.97
CA LEU A 334 9.25 8.12 -18.21
C LEU A 334 8.42 8.48 -19.45
N GLU A 335 8.34 7.52 -20.38
CA GLU A 335 7.53 7.47 -21.61
C GLU A 335 6.85 8.76 -22.10
N GLU A 336 7.24 9.22 -23.30
CA GLU A 336 6.45 10.16 -24.09
C GLU A 336 5.21 9.46 -24.67
N ARG A 337 4.00 9.94 -24.34
CA ARG A 337 2.75 9.45 -24.94
C ARG A 337 2.15 10.50 -25.89
N PRO A 338 1.98 10.21 -27.19
CA PRO A 338 1.33 11.13 -28.10
C PRO A 338 -0.20 11.09 -27.90
N VAL A 339 -0.79 12.20 -27.44
CA VAL A 339 -2.25 12.37 -27.43
C VAL A 339 -2.70 12.88 -28.80
N VAL A 340 -3.00 11.95 -29.72
CA VAL A 340 -3.59 12.31 -31.02
C VAL A 340 -5.08 11.99 -31.01
N ARG A 341 -5.92 13.02 -31.00
CA ARG A 341 -7.32 12.90 -31.45
C ARG A 341 -7.51 13.66 -32.77
N ARG A 342 -7.59 12.93 -33.87
CA ARG A 342 -8.27 13.43 -35.09
C ARG A 342 -9.22 12.40 -35.67
N ARG A 343 -10.45 12.84 -35.93
CA ARG A 343 -11.41 12.14 -36.77
C ARG A 343 -10.83 12.01 -38.19
N ARG A 344 -10.78 10.75 -38.62
CA ARG A 344 -10.74 10.24 -40.01
C ARG A 344 -9.48 10.54 -40.85
N ARG A 345 -8.72 9.45 -41.00
CA ARG A 345 -7.87 8.98 -42.13
C ARG A 345 -6.35 9.02 -41.88
N ARG A 346 -5.81 7.78 -41.95
CA ARG A 346 -4.41 7.32 -42.00
C ARG A 346 -3.59 7.49 -40.72
N VAL A 347 -3.55 6.38 -39.96
CA VAL A 347 -2.53 6.08 -38.97
C VAL A 347 -1.21 5.85 -39.70
N GLN A 348 -0.17 6.61 -39.38
CA GLN A 348 1.22 6.24 -39.67
C GLN A 348 1.91 5.98 -38.34
N ARG A 349 2.43 4.76 -38.17
CA ARG A 349 3.26 4.33 -37.04
C ARG A 349 4.55 5.16 -37.01
N LEU A 350 4.93 5.68 -35.85
CA LEU A 350 6.31 6.08 -35.59
C LEU A 350 6.87 5.24 -34.44
N GLN A 351 8.06 4.68 -34.67
CA GLN A 351 8.80 3.77 -33.81
C GLN A 351 9.97 4.58 -33.22
N LEU A 352 10.14 4.61 -31.89
CA LEU A 352 11.20 5.40 -31.23
C LEU A 352 12.43 4.52 -30.96
N ALA A 353 13.62 5.03 -31.29
CA ALA A 353 14.92 4.44 -30.95
C ALA A 353 15.63 5.31 -29.91
N LEU A 354 16.10 4.70 -28.82
CA LEU A 354 16.99 5.32 -27.84
C LEU A 354 18.40 5.49 -28.44
N GLN A 355 18.99 6.67 -28.29
CA GLN A 355 20.44 6.82 -28.45
C GLN A 355 21.01 7.66 -27.29
N GLN A 356 21.83 7.00 -26.48
CA GLN A 356 22.67 7.61 -25.46
C GLN A 356 23.66 8.59 -26.11
N ALA A 357 23.90 9.75 -25.47
CA ALA A 357 25.00 10.63 -25.81
C ALA A 357 25.88 10.86 -24.57
N GLU A 358 27.09 10.32 -24.63
CA GLU A 358 28.19 10.53 -23.70
C GLU A 358 28.69 12.00 -23.69
N GLU A 359 29.36 12.32 -22.59
CA GLU A 359 29.97 13.59 -22.19
C GLU A 359 30.89 14.26 -23.23
N ARG A 360 30.98 15.60 -23.18
CA ARG A 360 32.28 16.32 -23.12
C ARG A 360 32.15 17.78 -22.65
N ARG A 361 33.17 18.19 -21.90
CA ARG A 361 33.35 19.41 -21.08
C ARG A 361 33.38 20.72 -21.87
N GLY A 362 33.01 21.83 -21.22
CA GLY A 362 33.51 23.17 -21.54
C GLY A 362 32.65 24.36 -21.11
N VAL A 363 32.94 24.91 -19.92
CA VAL A 363 32.94 26.35 -19.56
C VAL A 363 31.70 27.19 -19.92
N ASP A 364 30.71 27.24 -19.02
CA ASP A 364 30.39 28.44 -18.22
C ASP A 364 29.16 28.17 -17.35
N GLY A 365 29.27 28.54 -16.07
CA GLY A 365 28.22 28.32 -15.08
C GLY A 365 26.98 29.17 -15.36
N ARG A 366 25.94 28.53 -15.89
CA ARG A 366 24.49 28.78 -15.67
C ARG A 366 23.70 27.74 -16.46
N GLY A 367 22.93 26.92 -15.74
CA GLY A 367 21.86 26.03 -16.22
C GLY A 367 22.03 25.37 -17.59
N ARG A 368 22.38 24.07 -17.61
CA ARG A 368 22.25 23.25 -18.83
C ARG A 368 20.77 23.04 -19.13
N GLY A 369 20.21 23.89 -19.99
CA GLY A 369 18.92 23.64 -20.63
C GLY A 369 19.07 22.61 -21.74
N VAL A 370 18.23 21.57 -21.73
CA VAL A 370 18.08 20.68 -22.90
C VAL A 370 17.37 21.48 -23.99
N ARG A 371 18.02 21.59 -25.15
CA ARG A 371 17.49 22.28 -26.34
C ARG A 371 16.67 21.29 -27.16
N VAL A 372 15.34 21.40 -27.12
CA VAL A 372 14.47 20.67 -28.06
C VAL A 372 14.32 21.49 -29.33
N VAL A 373 14.86 20.98 -30.44
CA VAL A 373 14.82 21.62 -31.76
C VAL A 373 13.62 21.09 -32.53
N LEU A 374 12.62 21.95 -32.78
CA LEU A 374 11.56 21.67 -33.75
C LEU A 374 12.13 21.77 -35.17
N ARG A 375 12.31 20.64 -35.87
CA ARG A 375 12.47 20.63 -37.33
C ARG A 375 11.13 20.30 -37.98
N SER A 376 10.51 21.30 -38.57
CA SER A 376 9.42 21.11 -39.52
C SER A 376 9.98 20.45 -40.79
N LEU A 377 9.59 19.21 -41.07
CA LEU A 377 9.74 18.61 -42.39
C LEU A 377 8.42 18.77 -43.13
N ALA A 378 8.29 19.88 -43.85
CA ALA A 378 7.31 20.00 -44.91
C ALA A 378 7.74 19.09 -46.07
N ALA A 379 6.85 18.20 -46.51
CA ALA A 379 7.06 17.41 -47.71
C ALA A 379 6.72 18.25 -48.96
N GLY A 380 7.76 18.68 -49.67
CA GLY A 380 7.76 18.83 -51.13
C GLY A 380 7.31 20.16 -51.72
N GLY A 381 8.26 20.86 -52.36
CA GLY A 381 7.99 21.83 -53.42
C GLY A 381 8.78 23.13 -53.30
N LEU A 382 9.92 23.21 -53.99
CA LEU A 382 10.63 24.45 -54.28
C LEU A 382 9.69 25.48 -54.94
N VAL A 383 9.63 26.68 -54.39
CA VAL A 383 9.53 27.93 -55.17
C VAL A 383 10.42 28.96 -54.49
N GLU A 384 11.53 29.32 -55.13
CA GLU A 384 12.18 30.61 -54.95
C GLU A 384 11.19 31.70 -55.38
N LEU A 385 10.91 32.64 -54.48
CA LEU A 385 10.51 33.98 -54.87
C LEU A 385 11.38 34.97 -54.09
N VAL A 386 12.36 35.48 -54.82
CA VAL A 386 13.10 36.71 -54.54
C VAL A 386 12.16 37.89 -54.81
N GLU A 387 12.06 38.81 -53.86
CA GLU A 387 11.83 40.26 -54.02
C GLU A 387 12.35 40.87 -52.70
N GLN A 388 13.53 41.51 -52.63
CA GLN A 388 13.84 42.90 -53.06
C GLN A 388 12.70 43.88 -52.69
N GLY A 389 12.90 44.95 -51.94
CA GLY A 389 14.08 45.60 -51.37
C GLY A 389 13.66 46.90 -50.66
N GLU A 390 14.69 47.60 -50.16
CA GLU A 390 14.77 49.06 -49.91
C GLU A 390 13.94 49.65 -48.76
N GLU A 391 14.59 50.03 -47.65
CA GLU A 391 15.30 51.30 -47.37
C GLU A 391 14.39 52.37 -46.73
N GLY A 392 14.85 53.00 -45.65
CA GLY A 392 14.37 54.34 -45.27
C GLY A 392 14.21 54.66 -43.78
N SER A 393 15.32 55.06 -43.14
CA SER A 393 15.49 56.18 -42.19
C SER A 393 14.75 56.27 -40.84
N HIS A 394 15.57 56.33 -39.77
CA HIS A 394 15.60 57.26 -38.61
C HIS A 394 14.30 57.93 -38.09
N VAL A 395 14.05 57.90 -36.77
CA VAL A 395 14.43 58.91 -35.73
C VAL A 395 13.96 58.43 -34.33
N ASP A 396 14.69 58.86 -33.30
CA ASP A 396 14.62 58.62 -31.85
C ASP A 396 13.29 58.78 -31.08
N ALA A 397 13.32 58.16 -29.90
CA ALA A 397 12.90 58.65 -28.58
C ALA A 397 11.57 58.14 -27.94
N ALA A 398 11.79 57.50 -26.78
CA ALA A 398 11.12 57.70 -25.49
C ALA A 398 10.01 56.74 -25.02
N ALA A 399 10.33 56.15 -23.85
CA ALA A 399 9.50 55.96 -22.67
C ALA A 399 8.40 54.88 -22.63
N GLY A 400 8.63 53.90 -21.74
CA GLY A 400 7.74 53.70 -20.59
C GLY A 400 6.58 52.74 -20.77
N ALA A 401 6.81 51.49 -20.38
CA ALA A 401 5.77 50.49 -20.15
C ALA A 401 4.94 50.79 -18.89
N THR A 402 3.63 50.47 -18.91
CA THR A 402 2.88 49.75 -17.83
C THR A 402 1.40 49.59 -18.21
N GLY A 403 0.84 48.41 -17.91
CA GLY A 403 -0.58 48.29 -17.50
C GLY A 403 -1.50 47.40 -18.33
N LEU A 404 -1.46 46.08 -18.11
CA LEU A 404 -2.60 45.14 -18.24
C LEU A 404 -2.26 43.99 -17.26
N GLY A 405 -2.82 43.91 -16.05
CA GLY A 405 -4.20 43.55 -15.75
C GLY A 405 -4.22 42.12 -15.20
N GLU A 406 -3.89 41.94 -13.92
CA GLU A 406 -3.99 40.65 -13.22
C GLU A 406 -5.46 40.20 -13.14
N LEU A 407 -5.72 38.96 -13.54
CA LEU A 407 -6.98 38.25 -13.32
C LEU A 407 -6.74 37.25 -12.19
N ASP A 408 -7.20 37.58 -10.99
CA ASP A 408 -7.31 36.63 -9.88
C ASP A 408 -8.40 35.60 -10.22
N VAL A 409 -8.01 34.33 -10.29
CA VAL A 409 -8.94 33.20 -10.33
C VAL A 409 -8.90 32.54 -8.96
N VAL A 410 -9.90 32.84 -8.12
CA VAL A 410 -10.19 32.12 -6.88
C VAL A 410 -11.08 30.92 -7.24
N LEU A 411 -10.61 29.70 -6.99
CA LEU A 411 -11.42 28.49 -7.07
C LEU A 411 -11.99 28.19 -5.68
N ASP A 412 -13.31 28.36 -5.54
CA ASP A 412 -14.07 27.97 -4.35
C ASP A 412 -14.47 26.50 -4.49
N LEU A 413 -14.03 25.67 -3.53
CA LEU A 413 -14.30 24.24 -3.46
C LEU A 413 -15.20 23.95 -2.26
N THR A 414 -16.42 24.49 -2.28
CA THR A 414 -17.49 24.07 -1.39
C THR A 414 -18.71 23.73 -2.24
N GLY A 415 -18.87 22.44 -2.53
CA GLY A 415 -20.03 21.92 -3.25
C GLY A 415 -21.19 21.68 -2.31
N GLU A 416 -22.10 22.64 -2.20
CA GLU A 416 -23.51 22.38 -1.90
C GLU A 416 -24.31 22.65 -3.18
N GLU A 417 -24.91 21.61 -3.76
CA GLU A 417 -25.87 21.75 -4.85
C GLU A 417 -27.28 22.01 -4.31
N PRO A 418 -28.11 22.81 -5.01
CA PRO A 418 -29.54 22.96 -4.69
C PRO A 418 -30.40 21.77 -5.11
#